data_AF-A0AAU2WYI7-F1
#
_entry.id   AF-A0AAU2WYI7-F1
#
_cell.length_a   1.000
_cell.length_b   1.000
_cell.length_c   1.000
_cell.angle_alpha   90.00
_cell.angle_beta   90.00
_cell.angle_gamma   90.00
#
_symmetry.space_group_name_H-M   'P 1'
#
loop_
_entity.id
_entity.type
_entity.pdbx_description
1 polymer ?
#
loop_
_entity_poly.entity_id
_entity_poly.type
_entity_poly.pdbx_seq_one_letter_code
_entity_poly.pdbx_strand_id
1 'polypeptide(L)'
;MATAPPAPGSTDRTRIRRLAEKAVTDRAALHAVLDAGLVAHVAVSDEQGRPYVLPVAYARDGDRVLIHGSTGSRLFRTLAAGAPTCLTVTLLDGLVVARSAFESSMNYRCAMVLGTCEVVDGDAKAAALDLLTDHLMPGRRAELRAHKSKELAATLVLALPLDEASVKISAGDPDDDEDDLDTPVWAGTVPLGETFYDPTPAPDLRHELPVPEYVRTWRR
;
A
#
# COMPACT_ATOMS: atom_id res chain seq x y z
N MET A 1 19.22 19.38 -10.78
CA MET A 1 18.87 18.75 -9.49
C MET A 1 17.37 18.57 -9.49
N ALA A 2 16.86 17.35 -9.34
CA ALA A 2 15.42 17.16 -9.19
C ALA A 2 14.98 17.83 -7.88
N THR A 3 13.96 18.66 -7.95
CA THR A 3 13.34 19.29 -6.77
C THR A 3 12.67 18.21 -5.93
N ALA A 4 12.83 18.28 -4.61
CA ALA A 4 12.12 17.37 -3.71
C ALA A 4 10.60 17.46 -3.95
N PRO A 5 9.88 16.33 -3.97
CA PRO A 5 8.44 16.34 -4.22
C PRO A 5 7.68 17.10 -3.12
N PRO A 6 6.51 17.69 -3.45
CA PRO A 6 5.71 18.48 -2.51
C PRO A 6 5.35 17.72 -1.23
N ALA A 7 5.10 18.44 -0.13
CA ALA A 7 4.59 17.81 1.09
C ALA A 7 3.21 17.15 0.84
N PRO A 8 2.90 15.99 1.45
CA PRO A 8 1.56 15.42 1.42
C PRO A 8 0.48 16.43 1.84
N GLY A 9 -0.65 16.44 1.15
CA GLY A 9 -1.79 17.33 1.41
C GLY A 9 -1.62 18.78 0.93
N SER A 10 -0.56 19.06 0.17
CA SER A 10 -0.26 20.42 -0.31
C SER A 10 -1.12 20.90 -1.49
N THR A 11 -1.83 20.01 -2.18
CA THR A 11 -2.74 20.37 -3.29
C THR A 11 -4.19 20.44 -2.83
N ASP A 12 -5.05 21.14 -3.57
CA ASP A 12 -6.48 21.22 -3.25
C ASP A 12 -7.18 19.85 -3.29
N ARG A 13 -6.69 18.92 -4.11
CA ARG A 13 -7.24 17.56 -4.25
C ARG A 13 -6.77 16.62 -3.14
N THR A 14 -5.62 16.89 -2.53
CA THR A 14 -5.02 16.06 -1.47
C THR A 14 -5.22 16.65 -0.07
N ARG A 15 -5.65 17.92 0.03
CA ARG A 15 -5.97 18.57 1.31
C ARG A 15 -7.14 17.85 2.00
N ILE A 16 -6.85 17.22 3.14
CA ILE A 16 -7.86 16.61 4.01
C ILE A 16 -8.68 17.72 4.69
N ARG A 17 -10.01 17.61 4.60
CA ARG A 17 -10.95 18.61 5.16
C ARG A 17 -11.68 18.14 6.42
N ARG A 18 -12.07 16.87 6.48
CA ARG A 18 -12.77 16.29 7.65
C ARG A 18 -11.75 15.61 8.56
N LEU A 19 -11.76 15.97 9.84
CA LEU A 19 -10.77 15.55 10.84
C LEU A 19 -9.36 15.91 10.34
N ALA A 20 -9.14 17.22 10.10
CA ALA A 20 -7.93 17.74 9.47
C ALA A 20 -6.71 17.65 10.40
N GLU A 21 -6.93 17.63 11.71
CA GLU A 21 -5.93 17.33 12.74
C GLU A 21 -5.30 15.94 12.59
N LYS A 22 -5.97 15.01 11.89
CA LYS A 22 -5.43 13.68 11.53
C LYS A 22 -4.58 13.68 10.26
N ALA A 23 -4.51 14.82 9.55
CA ALA A 23 -3.70 14.95 8.35
C ALA A 23 -2.20 15.04 8.71
N VAL A 24 -1.37 14.28 8.02
CA VAL A 24 0.08 14.29 8.23
C VAL A 24 0.78 14.81 6.98
N THR A 25 1.58 15.86 7.14
CA THR A 25 2.31 16.51 6.04
C THR A 25 3.77 16.09 5.97
N ASP A 26 4.23 15.24 6.89
CA ASP A 26 5.58 14.69 6.87
C ASP A 26 5.68 13.58 5.80
N ARG A 27 6.64 13.73 4.89
CA ARG A 27 6.93 12.75 3.85
C ARG A 27 7.47 11.44 4.44
N ALA A 28 8.16 11.48 5.57
CA ALA A 28 8.58 10.26 6.25
C ALA A 28 7.37 9.42 6.69
N ALA A 29 6.26 10.04 7.08
CA ALA A 29 5.03 9.32 7.40
C ALA A 29 4.39 8.68 6.17
N LEU A 30 4.38 9.37 5.01
CA LEU A 30 3.95 8.77 3.74
C LEU A 30 4.77 7.52 3.42
N HIS A 31 6.09 7.61 3.52
CA HIS A 31 6.99 6.49 3.27
C HIS A 31 6.75 5.34 4.25
N ALA A 32 6.60 5.63 5.54
CA ALA A 32 6.34 4.61 6.56
C ALA A 32 5.03 3.84 6.31
N VAL A 33 3.96 4.51 5.86
CA VAL A 33 2.70 3.83 5.49
C VAL A 33 2.90 2.95 4.26
N LEU A 34 3.57 3.48 3.23
CA LEU A 34 3.85 2.73 2.00
C LEU A 34 4.83 1.55 2.23
N ASP A 35 5.78 1.67 3.16
CA ASP A 35 6.73 0.59 3.46
C ASP A 35 6.10 -0.52 4.32
N ALA A 36 5.12 -0.19 5.15
CA ALA A 36 4.42 -1.18 5.96
C ALA A 36 3.35 -1.96 5.17
N GLY A 37 2.70 -1.34 4.18
CA GLY A 37 1.67 -1.99 3.35
C GLY A 37 2.22 -2.98 2.32
N LEU A 38 1.51 -4.09 2.10
CA LEU A 38 1.81 -5.05 1.02
C LEU A 38 0.88 -4.91 -0.18
N VAL A 39 -0.34 -4.42 0.07
CA VAL A 39 -1.41 -4.32 -0.92
C VAL A 39 -1.83 -2.87 -1.05
N ALA A 40 -1.89 -2.41 -2.29
CA ALA A 40 -2.50 -1.16 -2.66
C ALA A 40 -3.79 -1.41 -3.45
N HIS A 41 -4.72 -0.47 -3.35
CA HIS A 41 -5.95 -0.43 -4.12
C HIS A 41 -5.83 0.67 -5.18
N VAL A 42 -5.79 0.27 -6.46
CA VAL A 42 -5.57 1.19 -7.58
C VAL A 42 -6.86 1.42 -8.32
N ALA A 43 -7.35 2.65 -8.28
CA ALA A 43 -8.55 3.08 -8.99
C ALA A 43 -8.24 3.37 -10.46
N VAL A 44 -9.05 2.85 -11.38
CA VAL A 44 -8.93 3.14 -12.80
C VAL A 44 -10.31 3.14 -13.44
N SER A 45 -10.59 4.13 -14.26
CA SER A 45 -11.79 4.13 -15.10
C SER A 45 -11.47 3.58 -16.47
N ASP A 46 -12.34 2.74 -17.01
CA ASP A 46 -12.22 2.31 -18.41
C ASP A 46 -12.59 3.43 -19.40
N GLU A 47 -12.48 3.15 -20.69
CA GLU A 47 -12.78 4.10 -21.77
C GLU A 47 -14.23 4.62 -21.74
N GLN A 48 -15.14 3.89 -21.09
CA GLN A 48 -16.54 4.28 -20.91
C GLN A 48 -16.77 5.03 -19.58
N GLY A 49 -15.70 5.34 -18.84
CA GLY A 49 -15.74 6.04 -17.56
C GLY A 49 -16.16 5.16 -16.38
N ARG A 50 -16.24 3.83 -16.54
CA ARG A 50 -16.69 2.93 -15.45
C ARG A 50 -15.55 2.71 -14.45
N PRO A 51 -15.78 2.94 -13.15
CA PRO A 51 -14.73 2.82 -12.15
C PRO A 51 -14.45 1.37 -11.79
N TYR A 52 -13.16 1.04 -11.67
CA TYR A 52 -12.66 -0.22 -11.12
C TYR A 52 -11.65 0.08 -10.02
N VAL A 53 -11.54 -0.83 -9.06
CA VAL A 53 -10.50 -0.80 -8.03
C VAL A 53 -9.77 -2.14 -8.04
N LEU A 54 -8.47 -2.09 -8.30
CA LEU A 54 -7.61 -3.26 -8.41
C LEU A 54 -6.79 -3.43 -7.12
N PRO A 55 -6.93 -4.54 -6.39
CA PRO A 55 -5.95 -4.90 -5.38
C PRO A 55 -4.67 -5.38 -6.08
N VAL A 56 -3.55 -4.74 -5.78
CA VAL A 56 -2.24 -5.06 -6.37
C VAL A 56 -1.18 -5.07 -5.30
N ALA A 57 -0.19 -5.95 -5.45
CA ALA A 57 1.07 -5.80 -4.75
C ALA A 57 1.85 -4.60 -5.33
N TYR A 58 2.59 -3.91 -4.47
CA TYR A 58 3.41 -2.77 -4.87
C TYR A 58 4.73 -2.75 -4.10
N ALA A 59 5.64 -1.85 -4.48
CA ALA A 59 6.81 -1.50 -3.69
C ALA A 59 7.09 -0.01 -3.84
N ARG A 60 7.60 0.63 -2.78
CA ARG A 60 8.11 1.99 -2.89
C ARG A 60 9.53 1.99 -3.45
N ASP A 61 9.80 2.87 -4.40
CA ASP A 61 11.12 3.10 -4.99
C ASP A 61 11.43 4.60 -4.91
N GLY A 62 12.11 5.02 -3.85
CA GLY A 62 12.33 6.45 -3.56
C GLY A 62 11.00 7.21 -3.43
N ASP A 63 10.78 8.15 -4.36
CA ASP A 63 9.62 9.04 -4.45
C ASP A 63 8.58 8.58 -5.49
N ARG A 64 8.54 7.29 -5.81
CA ARG A 64 7.49 6.65 -6.63
C ARG A 64 7.09 5.30 -6.04
N VAL A 65 5.93 4.80 -6.44
CA VAL A 65 5.51 3.42 -6.16
C VAL A 65 5.44 2.61 -7.45
N LEU A 66 5.93 1.39 -7.39
CA LEU A 66 5.96 0.43 -8.47
C LEU A 66 4.81 -0.55 -8.31
N ILE A 67 4.09 -0.83 -9.39
CA ILE A 67 3.10 -1.92 -9.48
C ILE A 67 3.38 -2.73 -10.75
N HIS A 68 3.00 -4.00 -10.75
CA HIS A 68 3.14 -4.84 -11.94
C HIS A 68 1.88 -5.64 -12.23
N GLY A 69 1.73 -6.04 -13.49
CA GLY A 69 0.61 -6.86 -13.94
C GLY A 69 0.90 -7.51 -15.29
N SER A 70 -0.05 -8.29 -15.80
CA SER A 70 0.07 -8.90 -17.13
C SER A 70 0.00 -7.82 -18.23
N THR A 71 0.83 -7.95 -19.28
CA THR A 71 0.69 -7.15 -20.51
C THR A 71 -0.65 -7.38 -21.23
N GLY A 72 -1.34 -8.49 -20.93
CA GLY A 72 -2.69 -8.78 -21.42
C GLY A 72 -3.82 -8.12 -20.63
N SER A 73 -3.54 -7.51 -19.47
CA SER A 73 -4.57 -6.91 -18.64
C SER A 73 -5.06 -5.58 -19.23
N ARG A 74 -6.36 -5.53 -19.57
CA ARG A 74 -7.02 -4.32 -20.10
C ARG A 74 -6.81 -3.11 -19.19
N LEU A 75 -6.99 -3.28 -17.88
CA LEU A 75 -6.95 -2.18 -16.91
C LEU A 75 -5.51 -1.68 -16.68
N PHE A 76 -4.52 -2.58 -16.64
CA PHE A 76 -3.11 -2.17 -16.60
C PHE A 76 -2.67 -1.47 -17.88
N ARG A 77 -3.16 -1.89 -19.05
CA ARG A 77 -2.92 -1.16 -20.31
C ARG A 77 -3.57 0.23 -20.29
N THR A 78 -4.72 0.38 -19.66
CA THR A 78 -5.40 1.68 -19.49
C THR A 78 -4.54 2.63 -18.63
N LEU A 79 -4.00 2.12 -17.51
CA LEU A 79 -3.04 2.86 -16.68
C LEU A 79 -1.76 3.21 -17.45
N ALA A 80 -1.21 2.26 -18.22
CA ALA A 80 -0.02 2.47 -19.04
C ALA A 80 -0.23 3.51 -20.15
N ALA A 81 -1.46 3.65 -20.65
CA ALA A 81 -1.85 4.65 -21.63
C ALA A 81 -2.04 6.06 -21.03
N GLY A 82 -1.81 6.22 -19.73
CA GLY A 82 -1.82 7.51 -19.05
C GLY A 82 -3.14 7.86 -18.36
N ALA A 83 -4.04 6.88 -18.15
CA ALA A 83 -5.28 7.14 -17.42
C ALA A 83 -4.98 7.64 -16.00
N PRO A 84 -5.62 8.74 -15.54
CA PRO A 84 -5.49 9.20 -14.17
C PRO A 84 -5.93 8.11 -13.19
N THR A 85 -5.20 7.99 -12.08
CA THR A 85 -5.44 6.97 -11.07
C THR A 85 -5.36 7.54 -9.66
N CYS A 86 -5.87 6.77 -8.72
CA CYS A 86 -5.65 6.92 -7.29
C CYS A 86 -5.16 5.59 -6.75
N LEU A 87 -3.98 5.57 -6.16
CA LEU A 87 -3.46 4.43 -5.40
C LEU A 87 -3.67 4.69 -3.92
N THR A 88 -4.34 3.76 -3.23
CA THR A 88 -4.61 3.85 -1.80
C THR A 88 -4.01 2.68 -1.05
N VAL A 89 -3.29 2.96 0.03
CA VAL A 89 -2.81 1.97 1.00
C VAL A 89 -3.45 2.29 2.35
N THR A 90 -4.05 1.29 2.98
CA THR A 90 -4.69 1.40 4.30
C THR A 90 -4.18 0.30 5.20
N LEU A 91 -3.76 0.69 6.40
CA LEU A 91 -3.38 -0.20 7.50
C LEU A 91 -4.41 0.02 8.61
N LEU A 92 -5.12 -1.04 8.99
CA LEU A 92 -6.09 -1.00 10.09
C LEU A 92 -5.38 -1.45 11.37
N ASP A 93 -5.26 -0.53 12.33
CA ASP A 93 -4.45 -0.72 13.53
C ASP A 93 -5.31 -0.99 14.79
N GLY A 94 -6.63 -0.76 14.72
CA GLY A 94 -7.54 -1.12 15.81
C GLY A 94 -8.97 -0.62 15.63
N LEU A 95 -9.87 -1.15 16.45
CA LEU A 95 -11.26 -0.67 16.57
C LEU A 95 -11.39 0.20 17.81
N VAL A 96 -11.93 1.40 17.64
CA VAL A 96 -12.21 2.33 18.75
C VAL A 96 -13.65 2.10 19.16
N VAL A 97 -13.84 1.55 20.36
CA VAL A 97 -15.15 1.23 20.94
C VAL A 97 -15.46 2.31 21.98
N ALA A 98 -16.23 3.31 21.57
CA ALA A 98 -16.70 4.37 22.44
C ALA A 98 -17.96 3.96 23.20
N ARG A 99 -18.42 4.77 24.15
CA ARG A 99 -19.68 4.55 24.88
C ARG A 99 -20.90 4.80 23.99
N SER A 100 -20.73 5.62 22.95
CA SER A 100 -21.74 5.80 21.90
C SER A 100 -21.29 5.17 20.57
N ALA A 101 -22.25 4.72 19.77
CA ALA A 101 -21.96 4.23 18.42
C ALA A 101 -21.49 5.37 17.49
N PHE A 102 -21.80 6.62 17.83
CA PHE A 102 -21.43 7.80 17.04
C PHE A 102 -19.93 8.11 17.17
N GLU A 103 -19.39 8.03 18.38
CA GLU A 103 -17.96 8.26 18.67
C GLU A 103 -17.09 7.00 18.46
N SER A 104 -17.73 5.85 18.18
CA SER A 104 -17.02 4.63 17.80
C SER A 104 -16.37 4.77 16.41
N SER A 105 -15.17 4.23 16.26
CA SER A 105 -14.36 4.42 15.05
C SER A 105 -13.29 3.34 14.87
N MET A 106 -12.20 3.69 14.18
CA MET A 106 -11.04 2.84 13.97
C MET A 106 -9.75 3.65 14.05
N ASN A 107 -8.70 3.01 14.54
CA ASN A 107 -7.33 3.47 14.39
C ASN A 107 -6.75 2.89 13.10
N TYR A 108 -6.13 3.76 12.30
CA TYR A 108 -5.62 3.43 10.97
C TYR A 108 -4.53 4.39 10.53
N ARG A 109 -3.74 3.92 9.57
CA ARG A 109 -2.84 4.76 8.77
C ARG A 109 -3.18 4.58 7.29
N CYS A 110 -3.36 5.69 6.58
CA CYS A 110 -3.75 5.67 5.19
C CYS A 110 -2.92 6.65 4.37
N ALA A 111 -2.51 6.21 3.17
CA ALA A 111 -1.88 7.03 2.16
C ALA A 111 -2.69 6.94 0.86
N MET A 112 -2.99 8.10 0.25
CA MET A 112 -3.56 8.18 -1.09
C MET A 112 -2.60 8.91 -2.01
N VAL A 113 -2.36 8.38 -3.20
CA VAL A 113 -1.49 8.97 -4.22
C VAL A 113 -2.29 9.15 -5.49
N LEU A 114 -2.41 10.39 -5.96
CA LEU A 114 -3.08 10.74 -7.21
C LEU A 114 -2.02 10.96 -8.29
N GLY A 115 -2.33 10.58 -9.52
CA GLY A 115 -1.44 10.89 -10.64
C GLY A 115 -1.71 10.03 -11.85
N THR A 116 -0.67 9.90 -12.66
CA THR A 116 -0.65 9.07 -13.87
C THR A 116 0.56 8.17 -13.81
N CYS A 117 0.37 6.90 -14.20
CA CYS A 117 1.46 5.94 -14.22
C CYS A 117 2.40 6.16 -15.42
N GLU A 118 3.68 5.92 -15.19
CA GLU A 118 4.73 5.82 -16.21
C GLU A 118 5.11 4.36 -16.43
N VAL A 119 5.40 3.96 -17.66
CA VAL A 119 5.85 2.60 -17.96
C VAL A 119 7.33 2.48 -17.60
N VAL A 120 7.68 1.41 -16.86
CA VAL A 120 9.08 1.05 -16.61
C VAL A 120 9.49 -0.05 -17.59
N ASP A 121 10.43 0.26 -18.48
CA ASP A 121 10.90 -0.64 -19.54
C ASP A 121 12.44 -0.76 -19.56
N GLY A 122 12.96 -1.39 -20.63
CA GLY A 122 14.39 -1.58 -20.84
C GLY A 122 15.12 -2.24 -19.68
N ASP A 123 16.31 -1.73 -19.38
CA ASP A 123 17.21 -2.27 -18.36
C ASP A 123 16.68 -2.05 -16.93
N ALA A 124 15.80 -1.06 -16.71
CA ALA A 124 15.26 -0.74 -15.39
C ALA A 124 14.16 -1.72 -14.94
N LYS A 125 13.51 -2.41 -15.87
CA LYS A 125 12.36 -3.26 -15.59
C LYS A 125 12.68 -4.44 -14.66
N ALA A 126 13.83 -5.08 -14.87
CA ALA A 126 14.24 -6.19 -14.02
C ALA A 126 14.49 -5.73 -12.58
N ALA A 127 15.19 -4.58 -12.41
CA ALA A 127 15.43 -3.99 -11.10
C ALA A 127 14.11 -3.59 -10.39
N ALA A 128 13.13 -3.07 -11.12
CA ALA A 128 11.82 -2.74 -10.56
C ALA A 128 11.04 -3.99 -10.06
N LEU A 129 11.13 -5.11 -10.79
CA LEU A 129 10.53 -6.39 -10.35
C LEU A 129 11.29 -7.00 -9.16
N ASP A 130 12.60 -6.79 -9.09
CA ASP A 130 13.41 -7.17 -7.95
C ASP A 130 12.99 -6.40 -6.69
N LEU A 131 12.80 -5.07 -6.78
CA LEU A 131 12.29 -4.25 -5.67
C LEU A 131 10.92 -4.70 -5.20
N LEU A 132 10.02 -5.05 -6.13
CA LEU A 132 8.71 -5.64 -5.81
C LEU A 132 8.85 -6.96 -5.05
N THR A 133 9.79 -7.81 -5.45
CA THR A 133 10.06 -9.08 -4.78
C THR A 133 10.62 -8.85 -3.38
N ASP A 134 11.60 -7.95 -3.24
CA ASP A 134 12.27 -7.66 -1.97
C ASP A 134 11.32 -7.00 -0.96
N HIS A 135 10.38 -6.17 -1.41
CA HIS A 135 9.35 -5.56 -0.56
C HIS A 135 8.38 -6.62 0.00
N LEU A 136 7.87 -7.50 -0.86
CA LEU A 136 6.88 -8.52 -0.47
C LEU A 136 7.50 -9.69 0.29
N MET A 137 8.73 -10.06 -0.08
CA MET A 137 9.39 -11.27 0.38
C MET A 137 10.88 -10.97 0.67
N PRO A 138 11.18 -10.20 1.73
CA PRO A 138 12.55 -9.79 2.05
C PRO A 138 13.51 -10.99 2.11
N GLY A 139 14.61 -10.91 1.38
CA GLY A 139 15.64 -11.97 1.29
C GLY A 139 15.36 -13.04 0.24
N ARG A 140 14.14 -13.14 -0.30
CA ARG A 140 13.77 -14.19 -1.27
C ARG A 140 14.58 -14.10 -2.56
N ARG A 141 14.86 -12.89 -3.03
CA ARG A 141 15.53 -12.66 -4.31
C ARG A 141 16.90 -13.34 -4.42
N ALA A 142 17.65 -13.43 -3.33
CA ALA A 142 18.99 -14.01 -3.32
C ALA A 142 19.01 -15.52 -3.66
N GLU A 143 17.89 -16.22 -3.49
CA GLU A 143 17.76 -17.64 -3.83
C GLU A 143 17.17 -17.88 -5.23
N LEU A 144 16.59 -16.84 -5.85
CA LEU A 144 15.93 -16.97 -7.13
C LEU A 144 16.93 -16.80 -8.27
N ARG A 145 16.75 -17.58 -9.34
CA ARG A 145 17.42 -17.29 -10.62
C ARG A 145 16.96 -15.93 -11.17
N ALA A 146 17.76 -15.36 -12.07
CA ALA A 146 17.36 -14.18 -12.83
C ALA A 146 16.07 -14.40 -13.65
N HIS A 147 15.36 -13.30 -13.92
CA HIS A 147 14.19 -13.25 -14.79
C HIS A 147 14.54 -13.72 -16.21
N LYS A 148 13.67 -14.54 -16.81
CA LYS A 148 13.78 -14.91 -18.23
C LYS A 148 13.21 -13.79 -19.10
N SER A 149 13.72 -13.65 -20.32
CA SER A 149 13.20 -12.68 -21.29
C SER A 149 11.70 -12.82 -21.54
N LYS A 150 11.17 -14.05 -21.55
CA LYS A 150 9.72 -14.29 -21.70
C LYS A 150 8.90 -13.80 -20.49
N GLU A 151 9.45 -13.90 -19.27
CA GLU A 151 8.80 -13.41 -18.05
C GLU A 151 8.75 -11.87 -18.09
N LEU A 152 9.87 -11.24 -18.43
CA LEU A 152 9.94 -9.79 -18.61
C LEU A 152 9.01 -9.30 -19.71
N ALA A 153 8.88 -10.02 -20.82
CA ALA A 153 7.98 -9.66 -21.92
C ALA A 153 6.49 -9.79 -21.56
N ALA A 154 6.13 -10.71 -20.66
CA ALA A 154 4.75 -10.95 -20.23
C ALA A 154 4.27 -10.01 -19.13
N THR A 155 5.19 -9.29 -18.48
CA THR A 155 4.89 -8.41 -17.35
C THR A 155 4.94 -6.94 -17.76
N LEU A 156 3.94 -6.15 -17.38
CA LEU A 156 3.96 -4.69 -17.44
C LEU A 156 4.32 -4.17 -16.06
N VAL A 157 5.23 -3.20 -15.98
CA VAL A 157 5.62 -2.52 -14.74
C VAL A 157 5.30 -1.05 -14.89
N LEU A 158 4.62 -0.50 -13.89
CA LEU A 158 4.20 0.89 -13.85
C LEU A 158 4.74 1.57 -12.61
N ALA A 159 5.18 2.81 -12.77
CA ALA A 159 5.60 3.70 -11.70
C ALA A 159 4.57 4.82 -11.52
N LEU A 160 4.14 5.08 -10.30
CA LEU A 160 3.31 6.25 -9.96
C LEU A 160 4.13 7.21 -9.08
N PRO A 161 4.41 8.45 -9.54
CA PRO A 161 5.11 9.45 -8.73
C PRO A 161 4.34 9.82 -7.45
N LEU A 162 5.06 10.11 -6.38
CA LEU A 162 4.50 10.55 -5.09
C LEU A 162 4.34 12.07 -4.99
N ASP A 163 4.17 12.75 -6.13
CA ASP A 163 4.11 14.21 -6.21
C ASP A 163 2.81 14.79 -5.64
N GLU A 164 1.70 14.06 -5.80
CA GLU A 164 0.38 14.46 -5.30
C GLU A 164 -0.17 13.35 -4.38
N ALA A 165 0.15 13.45 -3.08
CA ALA A 165 -0.25 12.47 -2.08
C ALA A 165 -0.92 13.11 -0.86
N SER A 166 -1.70 12.33 -0.10
CA SER A 166 -2.21 12.68 1.23
C SER A 166 -1.99 11.54 2.20
N VAL A 167 -1.81 11.89 3.48
CA VAL A 167 -1.67 10.93 4.57
C VAL A 167 -2.65 11.28 5.68
N LYS A 168 -3.39 10.29 6.16
CA LYS A 168 -4.30 10.43 7.30
C LYS A 168 -4.02 9.33 8.32
N ILE A 169 -3.79 9.73 9.58
CA ILE A 169 -3.50 8.80 10.68
C ILE A 169 -4.49 9.04 11.83
N SER A 170 -5.16 7.97 12.27
CA SER A 170 -5.98 7.93 13.47
C SER A 170 -5.35 6.93 14.44
N ALA A 171 -4.95 7.39 15.63
CA ALA A 171 -4.30 6.58 16.65
C ALA A 171 -4.74 7.00 18.07
N GLY A 172 -5.95 7.53 18.19
CA GLY A 172 -6.48 8.09 19.43
C GLY A 172 -7.37 7.10 20.19
N ASP A 173 -7.69 7.48 21.43
CA ASP A 173 -8.70 6.84 22.27
C ASP A 173 -10.12 7.27 21.84
N PRO A 174 -11.18 6.62 22.36
CA PRO A 174 -12.54 7.14 22.25
C PRO A 174 -12.65 8.58 22.76
N ASP A 175 -13.37 9.43 22.03
CA ASP A 175 -13.64 10.83 22.38
C ASP A 175 -15.12 10.97 22.75
N ASP A 176 -15.51 10.33 23.86
CA ASP A 176 -16.90 10.31 24.33
C ASP A 176 -17.35 11.71 24.78
N ASP A 177 -18.61 12.05 24.49
CA ASP A 177 -19.27 13.24 25.04
C ASP A 177 -19.32 13.16 26.58
N GLU A 178 -19.23 14.31 27.27
CA GLU A 178 -19.24 14.36 28.75
C GLU A 178 -20.49 13.68 29.35
N ASP A 179 -21.64 13.81 28.68
CA ASP A 179 -22.92 13.22 29.10
C ASP A 179 -22.91 11.68 29.07
N ASP A 180 -22.03 11.06 28.27
CA ASP A 180 -21.96 9.62 28.11
C ASP A 180 -21.00 8.95 29.11
N LEU A 181 -20.10 9.69 29.77
CA LEU A 181 -18.99 9.14 30.56
C LEU A 181 -19.42 8.20 31.70
N ASP A 182 -20.57 8.51 32.34
CA ASP A 182 -21.14 7.73 33.44
C ASP A 182 -21.98 6.52 32.97
N THR A 183 -22.13 6.34 31.64
CA THR A 183 -22.83 5.17 31.09
C THR A 183 -22.09 3.89 31.49
N PRO A 184 -22.77 2.89 32.10
CA PRO A 184 -22.11 1.68 32.61
C PRO A 184 -21.82 0.66 31.50
N VAL A 185 -21.09 1.09 30.47
CA VAL A 185 -20.59 0.26 29.36
C VAL A 185 -19.07 0.36 29.27
N TRP A 186 -18.44 -0.68 28.72
CA TRP A 186 -17.00 -0.65 28.48
C TRP A 186 -16.68 0.21 27.25
N ALA A 187 -15.61 1.00 27.34
CA ALA A 187 -15.05 1.76 26.23
C ALA A 187 -13.52 1.62 26.22
N GLY A 188 -12.94 1.65 25.03
CA GLY A 188 -11.51 1.51 24.80
C GLY A 188 -11.17 1.19 23.34
N THR A 189 -9.95 0.74 23.11
CA THR A 189 -9.47 0.34 21.79
C THR A 189 -9.20 -1.15 21.77
N VAL A 190 -9.61 -1.84 20.71
CA VAL A 190 -9.23 -3.23 20.39
C VAL A 190 -8.16 -3.18 19.31
N PRO A 191 -6.86 -3.36 19.65
CA PRO A 191 -5.78 -3.32 18.66
C PRO A 191 -5.90 -4.43 17.63
N LEU A 192 -5.50 -4.13 16.40
CA LEU A 192 -5.42 -5.07 15.29
C LEU A 192 -3.99 -5.10 14.76
N GLY A 193 -3.52 -6.31 14.45
CA GLY A 193 -2.21 -6.54 13.86
C GLY A 193 -2.27 -7.71 12.89
N GLU A 194 -1.36 -7.72 11.94
CA GLU A 194 -1.16 -8.85 11.04
C GLU A 194 -0.08 -9.75 11.62
N THR A 195 -0.17 -11.07 11.44
CA THR A 195 0.92 -11.98 11.78
C THR A 195 1.07 -13.01 10.67
N PHE A 196 2.31 -13.44 10.44
CA PHE A 196 2.55 -14.65 9.67
C PHE A 196 2.27 -15.88 10.53
N TYR A 197 1.69 -16.91 9.92
CA TYR A 197 1.57 -18.25 10.49
C TYR A 197 2.70 -19.15 10.02
N ASP A 198 2.76 -20.37 10.55
CA ASP A 198 3.75 -21.36 10.16
C ASP A 198 3.75 -21.60 8.63
N PRO A 199 4.91 -21.50 7.96
CA PRO A 199 5.00 -21.73 6.52
C PRO A 199 4.64 -23.17 6.16
N THR A 200 3.76 -23.32 5.18
CA THR A 200 3.39 -24.63 4.63
C THR A 200 4.19 -24.91 3.36
N PRO A 201 4.91 -26.04 3.24
CA PRO A 201 5.64 -26.36 2.02
C PRO A 201 4.68 -26.65 0.87
N ALA A 202 5.13 -26.35 -0.36
CA ALA A 202 4.36 -26.67 -1.55
C ALA A 202 4.22 -28.21 -1.70
N PRO A 203 3.05 -28.73 -2.10
CA PRO A 203 2.84 -30.19 -2.27
C PRO A 203 3.78 -30.85 -3.29
N ASP A 204 4.33 -30.07 -4.22
CA ASP A 204 5.23 -30.52 -5.28
C ASP A 204 6.71 -30.20 -4.99
N LEU A 205 7.05 -29.79 -3.76
CA LEU A 205 8.43 -29.58 -3.32
C LEU A 205 9.19 -30.92 -3.38
N ARG A 206 9.98 -31.09 -4.46
CA ARG A 206 10.62 -32.37 -4.81
C ARG A 206 11.71 -32.84 -3.85
N HIS A 207 12.25 -31.93 -3.06
CA HIS A 207 13.35 -32.17 -2.13
C HIS A 207 12.87 -31.84 -0.71
N GLU A 208 13.31 -32.63 0.28
CA GLU A 208 13.05 -32.34 1.69
C GLU A 208 13.90 -31.14 2.15
N LEU A 209 13.47 -29.94 1.76
CA LEU A 209 14.14 -28.69 2.10
C LEU A 209 13.47 -28.06 3.32
N PRO A 210 14.26 -27.61 4.33
CA PRO A 210 13.71 -26.84 5.41
C PRO A 210 13.23 -25.47 4.91
N VAL A 211 12.29 -24.86 5.63
CA VAL A 211 11.95 -23.45 5.43
C VAL A 211 13.22 -22.60 5.62
N PRO A 212 13.59 -21.74 4.64
CA PRO A 212 14.78 -20.89 4.74
C PRO A 212 14.73 -19.96 5.96
N GLU A 213 15.90 -19.67 6.55
CA GLU A 213 15.99 -18.86 7.76
C GLU A 213 15.38 -17.46 7.57
N TYR A 214 15.63 -16.81 6.42
CA TYR A 214 15.07 -15.48 6.16
C TYR A 214 13.53 -15.48 6.22
N VAL A 215 12.86 -16.56 5.78
CA VAL A 215 11.39 -16.70 5.87
C VAL A 215 10.95 -16.87 7.33
N ARG A 216 11.68 -17.67 8.12
CA ARG A 216 11.37 -17.89 9.55
C ARG A 216 11.51 -16.61 10.39
N THR A 217 12.35 -15.67 9.95
CA THR A 217 12.58 -14.40 10.64
C THR A 217 11.59 -13.29 10.28
N TRP A 218 10.72 -13.48 9.29
CA TRP A 218 9.71 -12.48 8.94
C TRP A 218 8.75 -12.21 10.10
N ARG A 219 8.44 -10.92 10.32
CA ARG A 219 7.53 -10.45 11.37
C ARG A 219 6.57 -9.43 10.80
N ARG A 220 5.35 -9.45 11.33
CA ARG A 220 4.33 -8.42 11.21
C ARG A 220 3.66 -8.27 12.57
#